data_AF-A0A938GNH7-F1
#
_entry.id   AF-A0A938GNH7-F1
#
_cell.length_a   1.000
_cell.length_b   1.000
_cell.length_c   1.000
_cell.angle_alpha   90.00
_cell.angle_beta   90.00
_cell.angle_gamma   90.00
#
_symmetry.space_group_name_H-M   'P 1'
#
loop_
_entity.id
_entity.type
_entity.pdbx_description
1 polymer ?
#
loop_
_entity_poly.entity_id
_entity_poly.type
_entity_poly.pdbx_seq_one_letter_code
_entity_poly.pdbx_strand_id
1 'polypeptide(L)'
;MTPLRSLISGCLLLILSHALPVLAGASESPRPWPGDEWRAQGRIIDLHLHVNNNTQHLQRAIRILEKAGIGLGINLSGGTVTSKNGSASSFEKMKQLQDSLAPGRLISYFNLDYSEWDAPDFAERAVKQVEKAHQLGAAGLKEFKRLGLTVRDGQGRLVKIDDPKLDGVWRRCGELGMPVSIHVADPKAFWLPYNQQNERWKELRDHPKWWFGDPKEFPSREELL
;
A
#
# COMPACT_ATOMS: atom_id res chain seq x y z
N MET A 1 -59.40 -56.86 -63.95
CA MET A 1 -60.14 -55.96 -64.86
C MET A 1 -61.30 -55.36 -64.07
N THR A 2 -61.45 -54.03 -64.15
CA THR A 2 -62.57 -53.14 -63.69
C THR A 2 -62.86 -53.00 -62.18
N PRO A 3 -63.32 -51.82 -61.68
CA PRO A 3 -62.87 -50.45 -62.01
C PRO A 3 -62.72 -49.47 -60.80
N LEU A 4 -61.88 -48.46 -61.05
CA LEU A 4 -61.99 -47.01 -60.83
C LEU A 4 -63.04 -46.38 -59.87
N ARG A 5 -62.51 -45.42 -59.08
CA ARG A 5 -63.05 -44.13 -58.53
C ARG A 5 -63.48 -44.10 -57.06
N SER A 6 -62.71 -43.38 -56.23
CA SER A 6 -63.12 -42.05 -55.78
C SER A 6 -61.94 -41.24 -55.22
N LEU A 7 -61.88 -39.96 -55.57
CA LEU A 7 -60.93 -38.97 -55.05
C LEU A 7 -61.31 -38.55 -53.63
N ILE A 8 -60.33 -38.45 -52.73
CA ILE A 8 -60.33 -37.41 -51.69
C ILE A 8 -58.92 -36.84 -51.58
N SER A 9 -58.85 -35.54 -51.84
CA SER A 9 -57.68 -34.67 -51.69
C SER A 9 -57.39 -34.46 -50.19
N GLY A 10 -56.18 -34.79 -49.75
CA GLY A 10 -55.68 -34.48 -48.42
C GLY A 10 -54.28 -33.88 -48.52
N CYS A 11 -54.17 -32.56 -48.40
CA CYS A 11 -52.89 -31.86 -48.30
C CYS A 11 -52.16 -32.26 -47.01
N LEU A 12 -51.13 -33.08 -47.12
CA LEU A 12 -50.15 -33.29 -46.06
C LEU A 12 -49.07 -32.19 -46.18
N LEU A 13 -49.10 -31.20 -45.30
CA LEU A 13 -48.01 -30.25 -45.13
C LEU A 13 -46.82 -30.98 -44.45
N LEU A 14 -45.78 -31.25 -45.23
CA LEU A 14 -44.47 -31.65 -44.73
C LEU A 14 -43.74 -30.41 -44.20
N ILE A 15 -43.68 -30.25 -42.89
CA ILE A 15 -42.85 -29.23 -42.24
C ILE A 15 -41.40 -29.75 -42.24
N LEU A 16 -40.58 -29.25 -43.17
CA LEU A 16 -39.14 -29.46 -43.17
C LEU A 16 -38.50 -28.64 -42.04
N SER A 17 -38.26 -29.26 -40.89
CA SER A 17 -37.48 -28.68 -39.79
C SER A 17 -36.00 -28.58 -40.19
N HIS A 18 -35.60 -27.43 -40.71
CA HIS A 18 -34.20 -27.08 -40.88
C HIS A 18 -33.66 -26.70 -39.50
N ALA A 19 -33.00 -27.65 -38.83
CA ALA A 19 -32.20 -27.35 -37.66
C ALA A 19 -30.96 -26.59 -38.12
N LEU A 20 -31.04 -25.26 -38.12
CA LEU A 20 -29.87 -24.39 -38.27
C LEU A 20 -29.03 -24.54 -36.99
N PRO A 21 -27.74 -24.91 -37.09
CA PRO A 21 -26.87 -24.90 -35.92
C PRO A 21 -26.75 -23.45 -35.45
N VAL A 22 -27.12 -23.19 -34.20
CA VAL A 22 -26.77 -21.94 -33.53
C VAL A 22 -25.25 -21.93 -33.45
N LEU A 23 -24.61 -21.17 -34.34
CA LEU A 23 -23.21 -20.81 -34.21
C LEU A 23 -23.10 -19.99 -32.93
N ALA A 24 -22.66 -20.63 -31.85
CA ALA A 24 -22.21 -19.93 -30.66
C ALA A 24 -21.12 -18.96 -31.14
N GLY A 25 -21.45 -17.66 -31.16
CA GLY A 25 -20.49 -16.62 -31.48
C GLY A 25 -19.28 -16.83 -30.58
N ALA A 26 -18.10 -16.95 -31.19
CA ALA A 26 -16.86 -17.02 -30.45
C ALA A 26 -16.83 -15.82 -29.50
N SER A 27 -16.85 -16.08 -28.20
CA SER A 27 -16.62 -15.06 -27.18
C SER A 27 -15.24 -14.49 -27.47
N GLU A 28 -15.17 -13.33 -28.12
CA GLU A 28 -13.93 -12.60 -28.28
C GLU A 28 -13.36 -12.37 -26.87
N SER A 29 -12.26 -13.03 -26.56
CA SER A 29 -11.55 -12.77 -25.32
C SER A 29 -11.21 -11.27 -25.30
N PRO A 30 -11.45 -10.57 -24.18
CA PRO A 30 -11.13 -9.15 -24.08
C PRO A 30 -9.68 -8.92 -24.50
N ARG A 31 -9.42 -7.84 -25.23
CA ARG A 31 -8.06 -7.51 -25.68
C ARG A 31 -7.15 -7.43 -24.45
N PRO A 32 -5.94 -8.03 -24.50
CA PRO A 32 -5.02 -7.98 -23.38
C PRO A 32 -4.79 -6.53 -22.95
N TRP A 33 -4.96 -6.23 -21.67
CA TRP A 33 -4.51 -4.96 -21.12
C TRP A 33 -2.99 -4.99 -21.12
N PRO A 34 -2.25 -3.91 -21.48
CA PRO A 34 -0.79 -3.91 -21.41
C PRO A 34 -0.24 -4.34 -20.04
N GLY A 35 -1.01 -4.13 -18.97
CA GLY A 35 -0.67 -4.61 -17.63
C GLY A 35 -0.70 -6.12 -17.48
N ASP A 36 -1.40 -6.89 -18.31
CA ASP A 36 -1.41 -8.36 -18.27
C ASP A 36 -0.05 -8.92 -18.70
N GLU A 37 0.57 -8.33 -19.72
CA GLU A 37 1.93 -8.66 -20.12
C GLU A 37 2.93 -8.30 -19.01
N TRP A 38 2.77 -7.13 -18.39
CA TRP A 38 3.63 -6.72 -17.27
C TRP A 38 3.47 -7.62 -16.04
N ARG A 39 2.24 -8.08 -15.75
CA ARG A 39 1.98 -9.08 -14.69
C ARG A 39 2.67 -10.40 -15.00
N ALA A 40 2.53 -10.89 -16.23
CA ALA A 40 3.16 -12.14 -16.67
C ALA A 40 4.70 -12.06 -16.61
N GLN A 41 5.28 -10.88 -16.88
CA GLN A 41 6.72 -10.61 -16.81
C GLN A 41 7.21 -10.21 -15.41
N GLY A 42 6.32 -10.08 -14.41
CA GLY A 42 6.69 -9.62 -13.07
C GLY A 42 7.27 -8.20 -13.04
N ARG A 43 6.77 -7.30 -13.88
CA ARG A 43 7.27 -5.91 -14.02
C ARG A 43 6.54 -4.91 -13.12
N ILE A 44 5.48 -5.34 -12.43
CA ILE A 44 4.73 -4.47 -11.53
C ILE A 44 5.47 -4.35 -10.20
N ILE A 45 5.63 -3.11 -9.74
CA ILE A 45 6.16 -2.78 -8.40
C ILE A 45 5.00 -2.22 -7.57
N ASP A 46 4.74 -2.84 -6.43
CA ASP A 46 3.86 -2.29 -5.41
C ASP A 46 4.69 -1.43 -4.45
N LEU A 47 4.45 -0.12 -4.45
CA LEU A 47 5.21 0.85 -3.66
C LEU A 47 4.66 1.03 -2.22
N HIS A 48 3.57 0.37 -1.85
CA HIS A 48 2.87 0.63 -0.59
C HIS A 48 2.35 -0.62 0.08
N LEU A 49 3.25 -1.36 0.73
CA LEU A 49 2.89 -2.48 1.58
C LEU A 49 3.14 -2.18 3.06
N HIS A 50 2.30 -2.76 3.92
CA HIS A 50 2.52 -2.81 5.35
C HIS A 50 2.44 -4.27 5.81
N VAL A 51 3.59 -4.94 5.86
CA VAL A 51 3.70 -6.36 6.23
C VAL A 51 4.51 -6.50 7.53
N ASN A 52 3.94 -7.20 8.51
CA ASN A 52 4.60 -7.42 9.79
C ASN A 52 5.84 -8.32 9.62
N ASN A 53 6.80 -8.12 10.52
CA ASN A 53 8.06 -8.84 10.54
C ASN A 53 7.94 -10.25 11.14
N ASN A 54 7.23 -11.15 10.46
CA ASN A 54 7.23 -12.57 10.81
C ASN A 54 7.11 -13.45 9.57
N THR A 55 7.63 -14.67 9.68
CA THR A 55 7.71 -15.64 8.58
C THR A 55 6.36 -15.89 7.92
N GLN A 56 5.31 -16.10 8.72
CA GLN A 56 3.98 -16.43 8.20
C GLN A 56 3.41 -15.29 7.35
N HIS A 57 3.55 -14.04 7.82
CA HIS A 57 3.01 -12.86 7.14
C HIS A 57 3.80 -12.56 5.86
N LEU A 58 5.14 -12.64 5.90
CA LEU A 58 5.97 -12.42 4.72
C LEU A 58 5.73 -13.49 3.66
N GLN A 59 5.70 -14.77 4.04
CA GLN A 59 5.35 -15.87 3.12
C GLN A 59 3.95 -15.68 2.51
N ARG A 60 2.97 -15.22 3.30
CA ARG A 60 1.63 -14.91 2.78
C ARG A 60 1.68 -13.74 1.79
N ALA A 61 2.42 -12.68 2.10
CA ALA A 61 2.56 -11.53 1.22
C ALA A 61 3.17 -11.93 -0.13
N ILE A 62 4.26 -12.71 -0.12
CA ILE A 62 4.91 -13.19 -1.35
C ILE A 62 3.94 -13.98 -2.24
N ARG A 63 3.17 -14.91 -1.66
CA ARG A 63 2.15 -15.67 -2.42
C ARG A 63 1.07 -14.78 -3.01
N ILE A 64 0.69 -13.71 -2.32
CA ILE A 64 -0.29 -12.73 -2.84
C ILE A 64 0.32 -11.94 -3.99
N LEU A 65 1.55 -11.45 -3.84
CA LEU A 65 2.27 -10.72 -4.89
C LEU A 65 2.42 -11.58 -6.15
N GLU A 66 2.79 -12.85 -6.01
CA GLU A 66 2.91 -13.80 -7.11
C GLU A 66 1.58 -14.03 -7.83
N LYS A 67 0.50 -14.30 -7.08
CA LYS A 67 -0.83 -14.47 -7.67
C LYS A 67 -1.35 -13.21 -8.36
N ALA A 68 -0.92 -12.03 -7.91
CA ALA A 68 -1.25 -10.76 -8.51
C ALA A 68 -0.33 -10.37 -9.68
N GLY A 69 0.74 -11.12 -9.97
CA GLY A 69 1.74 -10.74 -10.98
C GLY A 69 2.58 -9.51 -10.57
N ILE A 70 2.79 -9.30 -9.28
CA ILE A 70 3.64 -8.24 -8.73
C ILE A 70 5.05 -8.80 -8.52
N GLY A 71 6.02 -8.19 -9.21
CA GLY A 71 7.41 -8.61 -9.17
C GLY A 71 8.14 -8.15 -7.92
N LEU A 72 7.87 -6.94 -7.45
CA LEU A 72 8.54 -6.35 -6.29
C LEU A 72 7.54 -5.63 -5.39
N GLY A 73 7.57 -5.94 -4.11
CA GLY A 73 6.87 -5.18 -3.08
C GLY A 73 7.81 -4.31 -2.27
N ILE A 74 7.40 -3.07 -1.99
CA ILE A 74 8.07 -2.18 -1.04
C ILE A 74 7.27 -2.17 0.26
N ASN A 75 7.84 -2.74 1.31
CA ASN A 75 7.30 -2.69 2.65
C ASN A 75 7.70 -1.38 3.34
N LEU A 76 6.71 -0.55 3.65
CA LEU A 76 6.88 0.73 4.31
C LEU A 76 7.00 0.59 5.85
N SER A 77 6.81 -0.62 6.38
CA SER A 77 6.99 -0.95 7.80
C SER A 77 8.29 -1.72 8.08
N GLY A 78 9.42 -1.27 7.52
CA GLY A 78 10.71 -1.94 7.72
C GLY A 78 11.24 -1.88 9.16
N GLY A 79 10.80 -0.90 9.95
CA GLY A 79 11.27 -0.67 11.31
C GLY A 79 12.46 0.29 11.39
N THR A 80 12.92 0.52 12.61
CA THR A 80 14.06 1.40 12.92
C THR A 80 15.38 0.63 12.89
N VAL A 81 16.46 1.36 12.62
CA VAL A 81 17.85 0.87 12.70
C VAL A 81 18.46 1.05 14.10
N THR A 82 17.73 1.65 15.04
CA THR A 82 18.16 1.79 16.42
C THR A 82 18.29 0.43 17.09
N SER A 83 19.49 0.10 17.57
CA SER A 83 19.74 -1.10 18.37
C SER A 83 19.37 -0.83 19.83
N LYS A 84 18.80 -1.84 20.49
CA LYS A 84 18.61 -1.85 21.95
C LYS A 84 19.57 -2.87 22.56
N ASN A 85 20.40 -2.42 23.50
CA ASN A 85 21.35 -3.27 24.23
C ASN A 85 22.26 -4.13 23.32
N GLY A 86 22.68 -3.60 22.18
CA GLY A 86 23.55 -4.31 21.23
C GLY A 86 22.87 -5.41 20.42
N SER A 87 21.55 -5.60 20.56
CA SER A 87 20.79 -6.55 19.74
C SER A 87 20.51 -6.00 18.34
N ALA A 88 20.30 -6.89 17.37
CA ALA A 88 19.88 -6.48 16.03
C ALA A 88 18.60 -5.62 16.09
N SER A 89 18.63 -4.51 15.38
CA SER A 89 17.51 -3.59 15.24
C SER A 89 16.31 -4.24 14.56
N SER A 90 15.14 -3.60 14.65
CA SER A 90 13.94 -4.11 13.99
C SER A 90 14.08 -4.19 12.46
N PHE A 91 14.81 -3.22 11.88
CA PHE A 91 15.11 -3.20 10.45
C PHE A 91 16.06 -4.33 10.04
N GLU A 92 17.15 -4.57 10.80
CA GLU A 92 18.07 -5.67 10.51
C GLU A 92 17.37 -7.03 10.55
N LYS A 93 16.50 -7.25 11.54
CA LYS A 93 15.68 -8.47 11.64
C LYS A 93 14.75 -8.62 10.44
N MET A 94 14.09 -7.54 10.01
CA MET A 94 13.21 -7.55 8.84
C MET A 94 14.01 -7.87 7.57
N LYS A 95 15.13 -7.17 7.36
CA LYS A 95 15.98 -7.32 6.20
C LYS A 95 16.50 -8.75 6.08
N GLN A 96 17.03 -9.31 7.17
CA GLN A 96 17.50 -10.70 7.21
C GLN A 96 16.38 -11.69 6.86
N LEU A 97 15.18 -11.48 7.40
CA LEU A 97 14.05 -12.36 7.14
C LEU A 97 13.55 -12.24 5.69
N GLN A 98 13.49 -11.02 5.13
CA GLN A 98 13.14 -10.79 3.73
C GLN A 98 14.16 -11.39 2.77
N ASP A 99 15.46 -11.20 3.03
CA ASP A 99 16.53 -11.74 2.20
C ASP A 99 16.52 -13.27 2.19
N SER A 100 16.19 -13.91 3.32
CA SER A 100 16.11 -15.37 3.39
C SER A 100 14.85 -15.96 2.75
N LEU A 101 13.71 -15.27 2.79
CA LEU A 101 12.44 -15.79 2.29
C LEU A 101 12.12 -15.38 0.84
N ALA A 102 12.60 -14.20 0.42
CA ALA A 102 12.18 -13.53 -0.80
C ALA A 102 13.24 -12.53 -1.30
N PRO A 103 14.48 -12.98 -1.57
CA PRO A 103 15.55 -12.11 -2.03
C PRO A 103 15.12 -11.35 -3.29
N GLY A 104 15.16 -10.02 -3.23
CA GLY A 104 14.79 -9.15 -4.35
C GLY A 104 13.30 -9.10 -4.70
N ARG A 105 12.42 -9.76 -3.94
CA ARG A 105 10.95 -9.75 -4.16
C ARG A 105 10.20 -8.86 -3.16
N LEU A 106 10.78 -8.66 -1.99
CA LEU A 106 10.24 -7.78 -0.95
C LEU A 106 11.38 -6.99 -0.32
N ILE A 107 11.39 -5.68 -0.55
CA ILE A 107 12.37 -4.75 0.04
C ILE A 107 11.67 -3.80 1.00
N SER A 108 12.43 -3.12 1.86
CA SER A 108 11.84 -2.27 2.90
C SER A 108 12.37 -0.85 2.86
N TYR A 109 11.47 0.09 3.16
CA TYR A 109 11.85 1.42 3.64
C TYR A 109 12.10 1.33 5.14
N PHE A 110 13.09 2.06 5.63
CA PHE A 110 13.31 2.18 7.07
C PHE A 110 12.40 3.26 7.66
N ASN A 111 12.20 3.21 8.97
CA ASN A 111 11.44 4.19 9.72
C ASN A 111 12.36 4.93 10.69
N LEU A 112 12.25 6.25 10.74
CA LEU A 112 13.03 7.05 11.68
C LEU A 112 12.54 6.83 13.12
N ASP A 113 13.50 6.67 14.03
CA ASP A 113 13.27 6.65 15.47
C ASP A 113 13.37 8.08 16.03
N TYR A 114 12.27 8.56 16.61
CA TYR A 114 12.14 9.90 17.20
C TYR A 114 12.46 9.92 18.70
N SER A 115 12.88 8.79 19.27
CA SER A 115 13.20 8.70 20.69
C SER A 115 14.32 9.68 21.06
N GLU A 116 14.19 10.28 22.24
CA GLU A 116 15.13 11.31 22.74
C GLU A 116 15.21 12.54 21.82
N TRP A 117 14.07 13.00 21.32
CA TRP A 117 13.94 14.18 20.46
C TRP A 117 14.65 15.43 21.01
N ASP A 118 14.55 15.68 22.31
CA ASP A 118 15.13 16.87 22.96
C ASP A 118 16.62 16.75 23.23
N ALA A 119 17.24 15.58 23.00
CA ALA A 119 18.67 15.45 23.15
C ALA A 119 19.39 16.42 22.19
N PRO A 120 20.47 17.08 22.65
CA PRO A 120 21.18 18.10 21.85
C PRO A 120 21.77 17.51 20.56
N ASP A 121 22.03 16.20 20.53
CA ASP A 121 22.58 15.47 19.41
C ASP A 121 21.53 14.78 18.52
N PHE A 122 20.23 14.97 18.79
CA PHE A 122 19.15 14.25 18.07
C PHE A 122 19.28 14.39 16.55
N ALA A 123 19.47 15.60 16.04
CA ALA A 123 19.55 15.86 14.60
C ALA A 123 20.71 15.08 13.95
N GLU A 124 21.87 15.04 14.61
CA GLU A 124 23.03 14.27 14.15
C GLU A 124 22.74 12.76 14.18
N ARG A 125 22.14 12.25 15.27
CA ARG A 125 21.74 10.84 15.38
C ARG A 125 20.71 10.45 14.33
N ALA A 126 19.75 11.32 14.02
CA ALA A 126 18.73 11.09 13.00
C ALA A 126 19.37 10.94 11.60
N VAL A 127 20.38 11.76 11.27
CA VAL A 127 21.17 11.60 10.03
C VAL A 127 21.91 10.26 10.02
N LYS A 128 22.56 9.88 11.12
CA LYS A 128 23.25 8.58 11.24
C LYS A 128 22.30 7.38 11.05
N GLN A 129 21.03 7.52 11.43
CA GLN A 129 20.02 6.48 11.14
C GLN A 129 19.80 6.31 9.63
N VAL A 130 19.74 7.40 8.85
CA VAL A 130 19.62 7.33 7.38
C VAL A 130 20.82 6.60 6.79
N GLU A 131 22.03 6.98 7.20
CA GLU A 131 23.27 6.38 6.69
C GLU A 131 23.36 4.89 7.01
N LYS A 132 23.03 4.52 8.25
CA LYS A 132 23.00 3.12 8.66
C LYS A 132 21.95 2.32 7.89
N ALA A 133 20.75 2.89 7.69
CA ALA A 133 19.71 2.25 6.89
C ALA A 133 20.14 2.03 5.44
N HIS A 134 20.78 3.03 4.83
CA HIS A 134 21.35 2.91 3.48
C HIS A 134 22.39 1.79 3.39
N GLN A 135 23.34 1.73 4.33
CA GLN A 135 24.36 0.68 4.41
C GLN A 135 23.74 -0.72 4.56
N LEU A 136 22.61 -0.84 5.25
CA LEU A 136 21.86 -2.09 5.42
C LEU A 136 20.98 -2.44 4.21
N GLY A 137 20.94 -1.59 3.17
CA GLY A 137 20.16 -1.82 1.96
C GLY A 137 18.70 -1.41 2.07
N ALA A 138 18.37 -0.41 2.90
CA ALA A 138 17.05 0.23 2.86
C ALA A 138 16.81 0.89 1.50
N ALA A 139 15.62 0.67 0.93
CA ALA A 139 15.25 1.21 -0.37
C ALA A 139 14.72 2.66 -0.31
N GLY A 140 14.57 3.21 0.89
CA GLY A 140 14.00 4.54 1.13
C GLY A 140 13.64 4.75 2.60
N LEU A 141 13.04 5.90 2.89
CA LEU A 141 12.53 6.29 4.20
C LEU A 141 11.01 6.36 4.16
N LYS A 142 10.33 5.71 5.11
CA LYS A 142 8.89 5.92 5.34
C LYS A 142 8.70 6.76 6.60
N GLU A 143 8.03 7.90 6.44
CA GLU A 143 7.41 8.64 7.52
C GLU A 143 5.91 8.32 7.56
N PHE A 144 5.43 7.89 8.73
CA PHE A 144 4.01 7.66 8.97
C PHE A 144 3.31 8.99 9.27
N LYS A 145 1.99 8.94 9.51
CA LYS A 145 1.20 10.10 9.96
C LYS A 145 1.48 10.50 11.41
N ARG A 146 2.76 10.75 11.72
CA ARG A 146 3.27 11.02 13.07
C ARG A 146 3.62 12.48 13.28
N LEU A 147 4.30 13.10 12.31
CA LEU A 147 4.67 14.51 12.35
C LEU A 147 3.40 15.37 12.28
N GLY A 148 3.26 16.28 13.23
CA GLY A 148 2.10 17.16 13.39
C GLY A 148 0.86 16.49 13.98
N LEU A 149 0.91 15.20 14.35
CA LEU A 149 -0.25 14.46 14.86
C LEU A 149 0.01 13.63 16.11
N THR A 150 1.20 13.01 16.27
CA THR A 150 1.46 12.10 17.40
C THR A 150 2.84 12.25 18.03
N VAL A 151 3.87 12.63 17.27
CA VAL A 151 5.21 12.84 17.85
C VAL A 151 5.19 14.18 18.58
N ARG A 152 5.61 14.16 19.85
CA ARG A 152 5.67 15.34 20.70
C ARG A 152 7.08 15.53 21.24
N ASP A 153 7.48 16.79 21.42
CA ASP A 153 8.70 17.16 22.11
C ASP A 153 8.56 17.03 23.63
N GLY A 154 9.63 17.31 24.37
CA GLY A 154 9.65 17.24 25.84
C GLY A 154 8.79 18.28 26.53
N GLN A 155 8.25 19.25 25.80
CA GLN A 155 7.26 20.21 26.29
C GLN A 155 5.83 19.81 25.92
N GLY A 156 5.64 18.64 25.29
CA GLY A 156 4.34 18.11 24.87
C GLY A 156 3.81 18.73 23.58
N ARG A 157 4.59 19.55 22.87
CA ARG A 157 4.16 20.17 21.60
C ARG A 157 4.34 19.19 20.46
N LEU A 158 3.39 19.18 19.52
CA LEU A 158 3.51 18.35 18.31
C LEU A 158 4.72 18.80 17.48
N VAL A 159 5.57 17.84 17.11
CA VAL A 159 6.72 18.08 16.24
C VAL A 159 6.21 18.29 14.82
N LYS A 160 6.61 19.39 14.20
CA LYS A 160 6.21 19.74 12.83
C LYS A 160 6.97 18.92 11.80
N ILE A 161 6.39 18.80 10.60
CA ILE A 161 7.03 18.11 9.48
C ILE A 161 8.31 18.82 9.01
N ASP A 162 8.29 20.14 9.04
CA ASP A 162 9.36 21.04 8.62
C ASP A 162 10.22 21.51 9.80
N ASP A 163 10.24 20.75 10.91
CA ASP A 163 11.10 21.09 12.03
C ASP A 163 12.59 21.06 11.61
N PRO A 164 13.38 22.11 11.88
CA PRO A 164 14.77 22.20 11.43
C PRO A 164 15.67 21.04 11.87
N LYS A 165 15.30 20.32 12.95
CA LYS A 165 16.03 19.11 13.37
C LYS A 165 15.99 17.99 12.32
N LEU A 166 15.03 18.01 11.39
CA LEU A 166 14.86 17.00 10.35
C LEU A 166 15.47 17.39 9.01
N ASP A 167 15.91 18.65 8.82
CA ASP A 167 16.52 19.11 7.56
C ASP A 167 17.69 18.23 7.11
N GLY A 168 18.52 17.80 8.06
CA GLY A 168 19.64 16.90 7.80
C GLY A 168 19.19 15.53 7.30
N VAL A 169 18.06 15.01 7.81
CA VAL A 169 17.50 13.72 7.39
C VAL A 169 17.06 13.79 5.93
N TRP A 170 16.29 14.82 5.56
CA TRP A 170 15.78 15.00 4.21
C TRP A 170 16.91 15.22 3.20
N ARG A 171 17.88 16.08 3.57
CA ARG A 171 19.07 16.32 2.76
C ARG A 171 19.86 15.02 2.54
N ARG A 172 20.09 14.26 3.60
CA ARG A 172 20.88 13.03 3.52
C ARG A 172 20.19 11.95 2.68
N CYS A 173 18.87 11.82 2.78
CA CYS A 173 18.10 10.97 1.88
C CYS A 173 18.32 11.38 0.41
N GLY A 174 18.27 12.67 0.09
CA GLY A 174 18.54 13.19 -1.25
C GLY A 174 19.96 12.86 -1.76
N GLU A 175 20.98 13.09 -0.93
CA GLU A 175 22.38 12.79 -1.26
C GLU A 175 22.64 11.30 -1.53
N LEU A 176 21.94 10.42 -0.81
CA LEU A 176 22.08 8.95 -0.94
C LEU A 176 21.12 8.35 -1.98
N GLY A 177 20.32 9.16 -2.67
CA GLY A 177 19.32 8.67 -3.63
C GLY A 177 18.21 7.83 -2.97
N MET A 178 17.94 8.04 -1.69
CA MET A 178 16.88 7.35 -0.94
C MET A 178 15.56 8.10 -1.07
N PRO A 179 14.55 7.57 -1.79
CA PRO A 179 13.23 8.17 -1.84
C PRO A 179 12.58 8.26 -0.45
N VAL A 180 11.81 9.32 -0.23
CA VAL A 180 11.02 9.53 0.99
C VAL A 180 9.54 9.35 0.65
N SER A 181 8.92 8.33 1.25
CA SER A 181 7.47 8.18 1.29
C SER A 181 6.97 8.79 2.59
N ILE A 182 6.22 9.89 2.50
CA ILE A 182 5.70 10.60 3.66
C ILE A 182 4.17 10.62 3.65
N HIS A 183 3.56 10.17 4.74
CA HIS A 183 2.12 10.29 4.94
C HIS A 183 1.87 11.41 5.93
N VAL A 184 1.27 12.50 5.46
CA VAL A 184 0.89 13.65 6.28
C VAL A 184 -0.58 13.95 6.10
N ALA A 185 -1.22 14.37 7.18
CA ALA A 185 -2.65 14.58 7.27
C ALA A 185 -3.47 13.34 6.88
N ASP A 186 -4.78 13.53 6.78
CA ASP A 186 -5.79 12.54 6.44
C ASP A 186 -6.95 13.29 5.73
N PRO A 187 -8.08 12.65 5.34
CA PRO A 187 -9.17 13.33 4.67
C PRO A 187 -9.65 14.58 5.43
N LYS A 188 -10.04 15.64 4.69
CA LYS A 188 -10.47 16.92 5.28
C LYS A 188 -11.57 16.75 6.33
N ALA A 189 -12.47 15.82 6.10
CA ALA A 189 -13.52 15.41 7.04
C ALA A 189 -13.03 15.13 8.46
N PHE A 190 -11.79 14.69 8.65
CA PHE A 190 -11.23 14.34 9.96
C PHE A 190 -10.95 15.58 10.83
N TRP A 191 -10.91 16.77 10.24
CA TRP A 191 -10.83 18.06 10.94
C TRP A 191 -12.19 18.75 11.08
N LEU A 192 -13.24 18.25 10.43
CA LEU A 192 -14.60 18.80 10.54
C LEU A 192 -15.28 18.32 11.82
N PRO A 193 -16.39 18.94 12.26
CA PRO A 193 -17.08 18.55 13.49
C PRO A 193 -17.36 17.04 13.59
N TYR A 194 -17.18 16.47 14.78
CA TYR A 194 -17.41 15.05 15.06
C TYR A 194 -18.90 14.76 15.28
N ASN A 195 -19.68 14.75 14.19
CA ASN A 195 -21.12 14.54 14.23
C ASN A 195 -21.65 13.86 12.95
N GLN A 196 -22.96 13.57 12.92
CA GLN A 196 -23.62 12.88 11.81
C GLN A 196 -23.61 13.64 10.48
N GLN A 197 -23.34 14.95 10.50
CA GLN A 197 -23.23 15.79 9.31
C GLN A 197 -21.85 15.68 8.64
N ASN A 198 -20.88 15.06 9.31
CA ASN A 198 -19.56 14.79 8.75
C ASN A 198 -19.65 13.69 7.67
N GLU A 199 -19.11 13.95 6.46
CA GLU A 199 -19.16 13.00 5.35
C GLU A 199 -18.47 11.64 5.65
N ARG A 200 -17.52 11.62 6.60
CA ARG A 200 -16.84 10.42 7.09
C ARG A 200 -17.35 9.95 8.45
N TRP A 201 -18.53 10.41 8.90
CA TRP A 201 -19.08 10.10 10.23
C TRP A 201 -19.04 8.61 10.59
N LYS A 202 -19.45 7.72 9.68
CA LYS A 202 -19.46 6.26 9.95
C LYS A 202 -18.05 5.74 10.25
N GLU A 203 -17.06 6.17 9.48
CA GLU A 203 -15.66 5.78 9.66
C GLU A 203 -15.09 6.38 10.95
N LEU A 204 -15.34 7.66 11.21
CA LEU A 204 -14.85 8.34 12.41
C LEU A 204 -15.48 7.77 13.69
N ARG A 205 -16.75 7.37 13.65
CA ARG A 205 -17.41 6.69 14.75
C ARG A 205 -16.76 5.33 15.06
N ASP A 206 -16.38 4.59 14.03
CA ASP A 206 -15.73 3.29 14.18
C ASP A 206 -14.22 3.44 14.52
N HIS A 207 -13.62 4.59 14.18
CA HIS A 207 -12.23 4.96 14.45
C HIS A 207 -12.08 6.37 15.08
N PRO A 208 -12.50 6.58 16.34
CA PRO A 208 -12.55 7.93 16.95
C PRO A 208 -11.19 8.64 16.99
N LYS A 209 -10.09 7.89 17.08
CA LYS A 209 -8.71 8.42 17.09
C LYS A 209 -8.27 9.04 15.77
N TRP A 210 -9.06 8.90 14.71
CA TRP A 210 -8.79 9.54 13.42
C TRP A 210 -9.42 10.93 13.33
N TRP A 211 -10.19 11.35 14.32
CA TRP A 211 -10.70 12.72 14.38
C TRP A 211 -9.64 13.66 14.98
N PHE A 212 -9.30 14.71 14.24
CA PHE A 212 -8.29 15.72 14.56
C PHE A 212 -8.89 17.14 14.64
N GLY A 213 -10.22 17.25 14.79
CA GLY A 213 -10.94 18.53 14.77
C GLY A 213 -10.92 19.33 16.07
N ASP A 214 -10.18 18.90 17.10
CA ASP A 214 -9.97 19.70 18.32
C ASP A 214 -8.76 20.64 18.13
N PRO A 215 -8.98 21.95 17.93
CA PRO A 215 -7.90 22.91 17.70
C PRO A 215 -7.01 23.15 18.93
N LYS A 216 -7.40 22.66 20.12
CA LYS A 216 -6.53 22.69 21.31
C LYS A 216 -5.46 21.59 21.27
N GLU A 217 -5.75 20.50 20.56
CA GLU A 217 -4.90 19.32 20.50
C GLU A 217 -4.12 19.21 19.19
N PHE A 218 -4.72 19.65 18.07
CA PHE A 218 -4.17 19.47 16.73
C PHE A 218 -4.15 20.78 15.94
N PRO A 219 -3.16 20.96 15.05
CA PRO A 219 -3.17 22.05 14.08
C PRO A 219 -4.31 21.87 13.07
N SER A 220 -4.64 22.94 12.35
CA SER A 220 -5.49 22.84 11.17
C SER A 220 -4.87 21.91 10.12
N ARG A 221 -5.69 21.39 9.21
CA ARG A 221 -5.20 20.52 8.14
C ARG A 221 -4.26 21.27 7.20
N GLU A 222 -4.53 22.55 6.97
CA GLU A 222 -3.75 23.43 6.11
C GLU A 222 -2.39 23.75 6.72
N GLU A 223 -2.25 23.83 8.04
CA GLU A 223 -0.95 23.98 8.70
C GLU A 223 -0.08 22.71 8.64
N LEU A 224 -0.66 21.56 8.32
CA LEU A 224 0.07 20.30 8.14
C LEU A 224 0.60 20.09 6.72
N LEU A 225 0.04 20.76 5.71
CA LEU A 225 0.32 20.54 4.29
C LEU A 225 1.29 21.58 3.73
#